data_AF-A0A520HXI5-F1
#
_entry.id   AF-A0A520HXI5-F1
#
_cell.length_a   1.000
_cell.length_b   1.000
_cell.length_c   1.000
_cell.angle_alpha   90.00
_cell.angle_beta   90.00
_cell.angle_gamma   90.00
#
_symmetry.space_group_name_H-M   'P 1'
#
loop_
_entity.id
_entity.type
_entity.pdbx_description
1 polymer ?
#
loop_
_entity_poly.entity_id
_entity_poly.type
_entity_poly.pdbx_seq_one_letter_code
_entity_poly.pdbx_strand_id
1 'polypeptide(L)'
;MTGRTIDSLLLDETFIDFCLNPDSIHKEKWSAVQALHPEEEHIFEEAKQLINLLGPILPAAEVQQEVQKLRLHVSMLQERKVSSEPSTVFVDKHGRLGRKRIQRILMATAACVIIALGVGWLLYPSKDIPPVMAFVISTKTGERRTYMLPDGSEVILNSNSSISFENNFGGKERRVHLSGEAFFKVSKDATRPFIVS
;
A
#
# COMPACT_ATOMS: atom_id res chain seq x y z
N MET A 1 25.98 21.30 25.50
CA MET A 1 27.14 21.10 24.63
C MET A 1 26.65 20.42 23.36
N THR A 2 26.25 21.19 22.36
CA THR A 2 25.85 20.68 21.04
C THR A 2 26.86 21.25 20.05
N GLY A 3 28.02 20.60 19.93
CA GLY A 3 29.01 20.96 18.91
C GLY A 3 28.44 20.69 17.52
N ARG A 4 28.79 21.51 16.53
CA ARG A 4 28.38 21.25 15.15
C ARG A 4 29.08 19.99 14.64
N THR A 5 28.35 19.09 13.99
CA THR A 5 28.92 17.89 13.39
C THR A 5 29.17 18.10 11.91
N ILE A 6 30.11 17.35 11.32
CA ILE A 6 30.44 17.39 9.88
C ILE A 6 29.16 17.20 9.04
N ASP A 7 28.33 16.22 9.39
CA ASP A 7 27.07 15.93 8.71
C ASP A 7 26.11 17.12 8.70
N SER A 8 26.05 17.88 9.80
CA SER A 8 25.19 19.06 9.89
C SER A 8 25.63 20.19 8.96
N LEU A 9 26.95 20.31 8.71
CA LEU A 9 27.51 21.28 7.77
C LEU A 9 27.32 20.83 6.32
N LEU A 10 27.47 19.53 6.03
CA LEU A 10 27.26 18.97 4.70
C LEU A 10 25.80 19.04 4.22
N LEU A 11 24.84 19.15 5.14
CA LEU A 11 23.41 19.30 4.82
C LEU A 11 22.96 20.77 4.71
N ASP A 12 23.81 21.74 5.06
CA ASP A 12 23.48 23.16 5.00
C ASP A 12 23.81 23.72 3.61
N GLU A 13 22.76 24.01 2.82
CA GLU A 13 22.88 24.59 1.47
C GLU A 13 23.67 25.91 1.47
N THR A 14 23.61 26.70 2.56
CA THR A 14 24.35 27.97 2.66
C THR A 14 25.84 27.75 2.91
N PHE A 15 26.21 26.63 3.52
CA PHE A 15 27.61 26.24 3.73
C PHE A 15 28.21 25.61 2.45
N ILE A 16 27.42 24.80 1.74
CA ILE A 16 27.80 24.25 0.44
C ILE A 16 28.03 25.39 -0.58
N ASP A 17 27.12 26.37 -0.65
CA ASP A 17 27.25 27.53 -1.53
C ASP A 17 28.49 28.37 -1.18
N PHE A 18 28.79 28.53 0.12
CA PHE A 18 30.02 29.17 0.57
C PHE A 18 31.30 28.46 0.10
N CYS A 19 31.31 27.12 0.10
CA CYS A 19 32.48 26.34 -0.30
C CYS A 19 32.68 26.27 -1.82
N LEU A 20 31.59 26.28 -2.61
CA LEU A 20 31.64 26.11 -4.07
C LEU A 20 31.70 27.43 -4.85
N ASN A 21 31.13 28.53 -4.32
CA ASN A 21 31.04 29.81 -5.01
C ASN A 21 31.90 30.90 -4.35
N PRO A 22 32.94 31.43 -5.04
CA PRO A 22 33.82 32.49 -4.52
C PRO A 22 33.12 33.81 -4.15
N ASP A 23 31.98 34.08 -4.80
CA ASP A 23 31.17 35.31 -4.68
C ASP A 23 29.86 35.09 -3.92
N SER A 24 29.75 34.02 -3.12
CA SER A 24 28.53 33.72 -2.36
C SER A 24 28.15 34.85 -1.40
N ILE A 25 26.86 35.15 -1.33
CA ILE A 25 26.28 36.11 -0.38
C ILE A 25 26.50 35.64 1.07
N HIS A 26 26.72 34.35 1.26
CA HIS A 26 26.90 33.71 2.57
C HIS A 26 28.35 33.76 3.10
N LYS A 27 29.29 34.36 2.35
CA LYS A 27 30.70 34.51 2.74
C LYS A 27 30.91 35.26 4.04
N GLU A 28 30.20 36.37 4.25
CA GLU A 28 30.31 37.17 5.47
C GLU A 28 29.77 36.41 6.69
N LYS A 29 28.68 35.65 6.51
CA LYS A 29 28.07 34.83 7.57
C LYS A 29 29.05 33.74 8.05
N TRP A 30 29.62 32.98 7.13
CA TRP A 30 30.48 31.83 7.49
C TRP A 30 31.89 32.23 7.92
N SER A 31 32.42 33.34 7.40
CA SER A 31 33.69 33.91 7.91
C SER A 31 33.57 34.41 9.35
N ALA A 32 32.44 35.03 9.73
CA ALA A 32 32.18 35.41 11.11
C ALA A 32 32.03 34.18 12.03
N VAL A 33 31.34 33.14 11.56
CA VAL A 33 31.16 31.88 12.32
C VAL A 33 32.49 31.16 12.55
N GLN A 34 33.38 31.14 11.56
CA GLN A 34 34.72 30.55 11.70
C GLN A 34 35.59 31.32 12.70
N ALA A 35 35.49 32.66 12.74
CA ALA A 35 36.22 33.49 13.71
C ALA A 35 35.73 33.32 15.16
N LEU A 36 34.44 33.03 15.35
CA LEU A 36 33.81 32.82 16.66
C LEU A 36 34.07 31.43 17.27
N HIS A 37 34.41 30.44 16.44
CA HIS A 37 34.61 29.05 16.87
C HIS A 37 35.91 28.44 16.35
N PRO A 38 37.10 28.90 16.82
CA PRO A 38 38.39 28.36 16.40
C PRO A 38 38.59 26.88 16.78
N GLU A 39 37.88 26.41 17.81
CA GLU A 39 37.97 25.04 18.32
C GLU A 39 37.35 24.01 17.36
N GLU A 40 36.47 24.44 16.45
CA GLU A 40 35.79 23.59 15.45
C GLU A 40 36.47 23.66 14.06
N GLU A 41 37.63 24.31 13.93
CA GLU A 41 38.33 24.53 12.65
C GLU A 41 38.58 23.23 11.88
N HIS A 42 38.91 22.14 12.59
CA HIS A 42 39.10 20.81 12.01
C HIS A 42 37.85 20.29 11.27
N ILE A 43 36.66 20.51 11.85
CA ILE A 43 35.37 20.06 11.30
C ILE A 43 35.05 20.84 10.02
N PHE A 44 35.36 22.14 10.02
CA PHE A 44 35.19 23.00 8.84
C PHE A 44 36.13 22.60 7.70
N GLU A 45 37.39 22.29 7.99
CA GLU A 45 38.36 21.87 6.98
C GLU A 45 38.02 20.49 6.38
N GLU A 46 37.62 19.51 7.20
CA GLU A 46 37.16 18.21 6.69
C GLU A 46 35.89 18.33 5.82
N ALA A 47 34.92 19.14 6.25
CA ALA A 47 33.71 19.38 5.46
C ALA A 47 34.02 20.09 4.14
N LYS A 48 34.93 21.09 4.13
CA LYS A 48 35.41 21.75 2.90
C LYS A 48 36.10 20.76 1.96
N GLN A 49 36.93 19.86 2.49
CA GLN A 49 37.60 18.83 1.68
C GLN A 49 36.60 17.88 1.04
N LEU A 50 35.59 17.41 1.78
CA LEU A 50 34.54 16.55 1.24
C LEU A 50 33.70 17.27 0.16
N ILE A 51 33.33 18.52 0.39
CA ILE A 51 32.58 19.31 -0.60
C ILE A 51 33.42 19.57 -1.85
N ASN A 52 34.71 19.84 -1.71
CA ASN A 52 35.61 20.04 -2.84
C ASN A 52 35.91 18.74 -3.62
N LEU A 53 35.81 17.58 -2.96
CA LEU A 53 35.83 16.26 -3.64
C LEU A 53 34.53 15.97 -4.40
N LEU A 54 33.39 16.47 -3.91
CA LEU A 54 32.07 16.30 -4.54
C LEU A 54 31.79 17.34 -5.63
N GLY A 55 32.34 18.56 -5.52
CA GLY A 55 32.16 19.67 -6.46
C GLY A 55 32.43 19.34 -7.94
N PRO A 56 33.51 18.58 -8.28
CA PRO A 56 33.79 18.16 -9.65
C PRO A 56 32.75 17.21 -10.26
N ILE A 57 31.94 16.51 -9.45
CA ILE A 57 30.94 15.54 -9.91
C ILE A 57 29.66 16.25 -10.37
N LEU A 58 29.48 17.52 -10.01
CA LEU A 58 28.41 18.38 -10.49
C LEU A 58 29.04 19.58 -11.21
N PRO A 59 29.47 19.44 -12.48
CA PRO A 59 30.05 20.55 -13.21
C PRO A 59 29.03 21.69 -13.32
N ALA A 60 29.19 22.71 -12.47
CA ALA A 60 28.37 23.92 -12.49
C ALA A 60 28.35 24.58 -13.88
N ALA A 61 29.41 24.37 -14.67
CA ALA A 61 29.50 24.78 -16.07
C ALA A 61 28.44 24.11 -16.97
N GLU A 62 28.12 22.83 -16.75
CA GLU A 62 27.13 22.10 -17.55
C GLU A 62 25.71 22.51 -17.16
N VAL A 63 25.47 22.73 -15.87
CA VAL A 63 24.19 23.29 -15.37
C VAL A 63 23.99 24.71 -15.91
N GLN A 64 25.02 25.55 -15.92
CA GLN A 64 24.93 26.91 -16.46
C GLN A 64 24.70 26.93 -17.98
N GLN A 65 25.30 26.01 -18.74
CA GLN A 65 25.05 25.87 -20.17
C GLN A 65 23.58 25.53 -20.46
N GLU A 66 22.99 24.58 -19.74
CA GLU A 66 21.61 24.19 -19.97
C GLU A 66 20.63 25.31 -19.54
N VAL A 67 20.94 26.03 -18.45
CA VAL A 67 20.16 27.21 -18.02
C VAL A 67 20.23 28.34 -19.05
N GLN A 68 21.40 28.58 -19.65
CA GLN A 68 21.56 29.62 -20.67
C GLN A 68 20.80 29.29 -21.96
N LYS A 69 20.81 28.03 -22.38
CA LYS A 69 20.02 27.51 -23.50
C LYS A 69 18.52 27.66 -23.27
N LEU A 70 18.05 27.42 -22.05
CA LEU A 70 16.64 27.62 -21.68
C LEU A 70 16.26 29.10 -21.68
N ARG A 71 17.11 29.99 -21.15
CA ARG A 71 16.88 31.44 -21.17
C ARG A 71 16.77 31.98 -22.60
N LEU A 72 17.63 31.51 -23.51
CA LEU A 72 17.57 31.83 -24.94
C LEU A 72 16.27 31.34 -25.59
N HIS A 73 15.78 30.15 -25.23
CA HIS A 73 14.52 29.66 -25.79
C HIS A 73 13.30 30.48 -25.33
N VAL A 74 13.29 30.92 -24.07
CA VAL A 74 12.22 31.74 -23.50
C VAL A 74 12.16 33.12 -24.17
N SER A 75 13.31 33.77 -24.42
CA SER A 75 13.34 35.07 -25.09
C SER A 75 12.82 34.97 -26.54
N MET A 76 13.15 33.90 -27.25
CA MET A 76 12.65 33.64 -28.62
C MET A 76 11.13 33.45 -28.67
N LEU A 77 10.53 32.85 -27.63
CA LEU A 77 9.07 32.71 -27.52
C LEU A 77 8.39 34.04 -27.20
N GLN A 78 9.06 34.92 -26.45
CA GLN A 78 8.53 36.25 -26.12
C GLN A 78 8.51 37.16 -27.34
N GLU A 79 9.57 37.19 -28.15
CA GLU A 79 9.59 37.99 -29.39
C GLU A 79 8.52 37.56 -30.39
N ARG A 80 8.20 36.26 -30.46
CA ARG A 80 7.10 35.74 -31.30
C ARG A 80 5.72 36.27 -30.91
N LYS A 81 5.56 36.82 -29.69
CA LYS A 81 4.30 37.37 -29.18
C LYS A 81 4.20 38.90 -29.32
N VAL A 82 5.29 39.58 -29.73
CA VAL A 82 5.38 41.05 -29.77
C VAL A 82 5.11 41.62 -31.18
N SER A 83 5.14 40.80 -32.24
CA SER A 83 4.95 41.26 -33.64
C SER A 83 3.52 41.15 -34.20
N SER A 84 2.48 40.87 -33.40
CA SER A 84 1.10 40.91 -33.89
C SER A 84 0.37 42.14 -33.34
N GLU A 85 -0.05 43.01 -34.25
CA GLU A 85 -0.89 44.22 -34.10
C GLU A 85 -2.01 44.12 -33.05
N PRO A 86 -2.52 45.27 -32.53
CA PRO A 86 -3.62 45.30 -31.57
C PRO A 86 -4.92 44.85 -32.24
N SER A 87 -5.09 43.54 -32.36
CA SER A 87 -6.38 42.94 -32.64
C SER A 87 -7.26 43.20 -31.43
N THR A 88 -8.30 44.00 -31.63
CA THR A 88 -9.36 44.23 -30.67
C THR A 88 -9.82 42.90 -30.09
N VAL A 89 -9.55 42.70 -28.81
CA VAL A 89 -9.93 41.49 -28.09
C VAL A 89 -11.45 41.51 -27.95
N PHE A 90 -12.14 40.89 -28.91
CA PHE A 90 -13.46 40.34 -28.65
C PHE A 90 -13.26 39.23 -27.61
N VAL A 91 -13.69 39.52 -26.38
CA VAL A 91 -13.75 38.52 -25.31
C VAL A 91 -14.83 37.51 -25.70
N ASP A 92 -14.41 36.45 -26.37
CA ASP A 92 -15.26 35.31 -26.66
C ASP A 92 -15.62 34.60 -25.35
N LYS A 93 -16.86 34.82 -24.89
CA LYS A 93 -17.49 34.08 -23.80
C LYS A 93 -17.88 32.67 -24.28
N HIS A 94 -16.90 31.82 -24.60
CA HIS A 94 -17.16 30.40 -24.90
C HIS A 94 -16.31 29.45 -24.06
N GLY A 95 -16.23 29.72 -22.75
CA GLY A 95 -15.81 28.75 -21.73
C GLY A 95 -16.89 27.72 -21.42
N ARG A 96 -17.30 26.88 -22.37
CA ARG A 96 -18.23 25.74 -22.12
C ARG A 96 -17.86 24.42 -22.80
N LEU A 97 -16.63 24.24 -23.30
CA LEU A 97 -16.20 22.95 -23.88
C LEU A 97 -15.41 22.02 -22.94
N GLY A 98 -15.04 22.45 -21.72
CA GLY A 98 -14.24 21.62 -20.80
C GLY A 98 -15.01 20.57 -19.99
N ARG A 99 -16.24 20.89 -19.55
CA ARG A 99 -16.99 20.02 -18.60
C ARG A 99 -17.45 18.71 -19.22
N LYS A 100 -17.96 18.71 -20.46
CA LYS A 100 -18.45 17.49 -21.13
C LYS A 100 -17.34 16.53 -21.56
N ARG A 101 -16.12 17.02 -21.75
CA ARG A 101 -14.94 16.20 -22.10
C ARG A 101 -14.35 15.57 -20.84
N ILE A 102 -14.23 16.34 -19.76
CA ILE A 102 -13.81 15.85 -18.44
C ILE A 102 -14.84 14.87 -17.85
N GLN A 103 -16.14 15.13 -17.97
CA GLN A 103 -17.19 14.19 -17.55
C GLN A 103 -17.17 12.88 -18.34
N ARG A 104 -16.85 12.90 -19.64
CA ARG A 104 -16.68 11.68 -20.44
C ARG A 104 -15.45 10.87 -20.02
N ILE A 105 -14.35 11.53 -19.68
CA ILE A 105 -13.13 10.86 -19.18
C ILE A 105 -13.36 10.29 -17.77
N LEU A 106 -14.07 11.01 -16.89
CA LEU A 106 -14.47 10.53 -15.56
C LEU A 106 -15.45 9.36 -15.61
N MET A 107 -16.42 9.37 -16.53
CA MET A 107 -17.32 8.23 -16.71
C MET A 107 -16.60 7.00 -17.28
N ALA A 108 -15.64 7.19 -18.20
CA ALA A 108 -14.87 6.10 -18.79
C ALA A 108 -13.97 5.40 -17.75
N THR A 109 -13.35 6.16 -16.85
CA THR A 109 -12.50 5.59 -15.78
C THR A 109 -13.31 4.82 -14.73
N ALA A 110 -14.50 5.30 -14.37
CA ALA A 110 -15.41 4.58 -13.48
C ALA A 110 -15.85 3.22 -14.06
N ALA A 111 -16.09 3.14 -15.38
CA ALA A 111 -16.44 1.88 -16.04
C ALA A 111 -15.29 0.85 -15.99
N CYS A 112 -14.04 1.28 -16.18
CA CYS A 112 -12.87 0.39 -16.08
C CYS A 112 -12.71 -0.20 -14.67
N VAL A 113 -12.97 0.59 -13.63
CA VAL A 113 -12.90 0.10 -12.23
C VAL A 113 -14.00 -0.92 -11.94
N ILE A 114 -15.23 -0.67 -12.40
CA ILE A 114 -16.34 -1.62 -12.22
C ILE A 114 -16.07 -2.93 -12.97
N ILE A 115 -15.56 -2.85 -14.21
CA ILE A 115 -15.18 -4.04 -14.99
C ILE A 115 -14.04 -4.78 -14.29
N ALA A 116 -13.00 -4.09 -13.81
CA ALA A 116 -11.89 -4.73 -13.11
C ALA A 116 -12.33 -5.42 -11.82
N LEU A 117 -13.23 -4.80 -11.05
CA LEU A 117 -13.81 -5.41 -9.84
C LEU A 117 -14.74 -6.58 -10.19
N GLY A 118 -15.57 -6.45 -11.23
CA GLY A 118 -16.46 -7.51 -11.68
C GLY A 118 -15.70 -8.71 -12.24
N VAL A 119 -14.67 -8.48 -13.06
CA VAL A 119 -13.77 -9.51 -13.56
C VAL A 119 -12.95 -10.11 -12.41
N GLY A 120 -12.45 -9.29 -11.49
CA GLY A 120 -11.75 -9.77 -10.31
C GLY A 120 -12.62 -10.64 -9.41
N TRP A 121 -13.90 -10.31 -9.26
CA TRP A 121 -14.88 -11.13 -8.53
C TRP A 121 -15.23 -12.41 -9.30
N LEU A 122 -15.44 -12.32 -10.62
CA LEU A 122 -15.74 -13.47 -11.48
C LEU A 122 -14.58 -14.47 -11.54
N LEU A 123 -13.35 -13.96 -11.52
CA LEU A 123 -12.12 -14.77 -11.50
C LEU A 123 -11.68 -15.12 -10.07
N TYR A 124 -12.36 -14.62 -9.02
CA TYR A 124 -12.03 -14.98 -7.66
C TYR A 124 -12.39 -16.44 -7.46
N PRO A 125 -11.41 -17.35 -7.28
CA PRO A 125 -11.71 -18.76 -7.11
C PRO A 125 -12.56 -18.91 -5.85
N SER A 126 -13.74 -19.51 -6.00
CA SER A 126 -14.47 -20.04 -4.87
C SER A 126 -13.51 -20.97 -4.13
N LYS A 127 -13.23 -20.68 -2.86
CA LYS A 127 -12.57 -21.65 -2.00
C LYS A 127 -13.55 -22.80 -1.84
N ASP A 128 -13.42 -23.82 -2.67
CA ASP A 128 -14.10 -25.07 -2.47
C ASP A 128 -13.61 -25.59 -1.12
N ILE A 129 -14.50 -25.50 -0.12
CA ILE A 129 -14.26 -26.15 1.16
C ILE A 129 -14.21 -27.63 0.81
N PRO A 130 -13.05 -28.30 0.99
CA PRO A 130 -12.95 -29.71 0.62
C PRO A 130 -14.09 -30.46 1.32
N PRO A 131 -14.78 -31.37 0.62
CA PRO A 131 -15.90 -32.09 1.19
C PRO A 131 -15.42 -32.77 2.47
N VAL A 132 -15.97 -32.35 3.61
CA VAL A 132 -15.59 -32.93 4.89
C VAL A 132 -15.97 -34.40 4.84
N MET A 133 -15.00 -35.28 5.09
CA MET A 133 -15.22 -36.72 5.11
C MET A 133 -16.27 -37.05 6.18
N ALA A 134 -17.50 -37.31 5.74
CA ALA A 134 -18.60 -37.67 6.60
C ALA A 134 -18.63 -39.19 6.80
N PHE A 135 -18.59 -39.62 8.06
CA PHE A 135 -18.85 -41.01 8.43
C PHE A 135 -20.36 -41.22 8.50
N VAL A 136 -20.85 -42.28 7.87
CA VAL A 136 -22.26 -42.66 7.89
C VAL A 136 -22.39 -44.04 8.52
N ILE A 137 -23.26 -44.14 9.53
CA ILE A 137 -23.57 -45.38 10.21
C ILE A 137 -25.08 -45.59 10.08
N SER A 138 -25.50 -46.77 9.64
CA SER A 138 -26.91 -47.13 9.48
C SER A 138 -27.22 -48.49 10.10
N THR A 139 -28.50 -48.68 10.43
CA THR A 139 -29.08 -49.94 10.89
C THR A 139 -30.06 -50.47 9.84
N LYS A 140 -30.14 -51.80 9.71
CA LYS A 140 -31.15 -52.44 8.88
C LYS A 140 -32.51 -52.45 9.57
N THR A 141 -33.55 -52.82 8.83
CA THR A 141 -34.88 -53.05 9.39
C THR A 141 -34.84 -54.16 10.44
N GLY A 142 -35.39 -53.88 11.64
CA GLY A 142 -35.36 -54.79 12.79
C GLY A 142 -34.04 -54.80 13.55
N GLU A 143 -33.04 -54.02 13.14
CA GLU A 143 -31.74 -53.94 13.80
C GLU A 143 -31.69 -52.74 14.75
N ARG A 144 -31.26 -52.97 15.99
CA ARG A 144 -30.91 -51.92 16.93
C ARG A 144 -29.44 -52.07 17.30
N ARG A 145 -28.68 -50.98 17.25
CA ARG A 145 -27.23 -51.05 17.47
C ARG A 145 -26.69 -49.83 18.20
N THR A 146 -25.74 -50.08 19.08
CA THR A 146 -25.05 -49.06 19.87
C THR A 146 -23.69 -48.76 19.25
N TYR A 147 -23.36 -47.47 19.13
CA TYR A 147 -22.08 -46.98 18.63
C TYR A 147 -21.49 -45.95 19.59
N MET A 148 -20.16 -45.96 19.69
CA MET A 148 -19.38 -44.93 20.39
C MET A 148 -18.93 -43.89 19.37
N LEU A 149 -19.25 -42.63 19.63
CA LEU A 149 -18.80 -41.50 18.82
C LEU A 149 -17.37 -41.08 19.23
N PRO A 150 -16.62 -40.38 18.35
CA PRO A 150 -15.25 -39.96 18.63
C PRO A 150 -15.08 -39.03 19.84
N ASP A 151 -16.15 -38.37 20.28
CA ASP A 151 -16.19 -37.51 21.47
C ASP A 151 -16.49 -38.27 22.77
N GLY A 152 -16.63 -39.60 22.69
CA GLY A 152 -17.02 -40.47 23.80
C GLY A 152 -18.53 -40.48 24.08
N SER A 153 -19.36 -39.87 23.22
CA SER A 153 -20.82 -39.98 23.34
C SER A 153 -21.32 -41.35 22.86
N GLU A 154 -22.38 -41.85 23.46
CA GLU A 154 -23.03 -43.11 23.07
C GLU A 154 -24.30 -42.82 22.27
N VAL A 155 -24.42 -43.46 21.12
CA VAL A 155 -25.63 -43.41 20.29
C VAL A 155 -26.20 -44.82 20.13
N ILE A 156 -27.50 -44.95 20.38
CA ILE A 156 -28.25 -46.18 20.14
C ILE A 156 -29.21 -45.90 18.98
N LEU A 157 -28.91 -46.45 17.81
CA LEU A 157 -29.74 -46.33 16.62
C LEU A 157 -30.84 -47.39 16.63
N ASN A 158 -32.09 -46.95 16.36
CA ASN A 158 -33.23 -47.84 16.20
C ASN A 158 -33.26 -48.45 14.78
N SER A 159 -34.26 -49.29 14.49
CA SER A 159 -34.46 -49.91 13.17
C SER A 159 -34.54 -48.88 12.04
N ASN A 160 -33.92 -49.17 10.90
CA ASN A 160 -33.95 -48.34 9.68
C ASN A 160 -33.59 -46.87 9.95
N SER A 161 -32.57 -46.65 10.77
CA SER A 161 -32.09 -45.31 11.14
C SER A 161 -30.65 -45.13 10.69
N SER A 162 -30.26 -43.89 10.42
CA SER A 162 -28.89 -43.55 10.03
C SER A 162 -28.43 -42.27 10.71
N ILE A 163 -27.15 -42.23 11.02
CA ILE A 163 -26.47 -41.05 11.53
C ILE A 163 -25.26 -40.73 10.66
N SER A 164 -25.02 -39.45 10.40
CA SER A 164 -23.79 -38.98 9.78
C SER A 164 -23.12 -37.88 10.59
N PHE A 165 -21.78 -37.87 10.57
CA PHE A 165 -20.96 -36.90 11.31
C PHE A 165 -19.57 -36.76 10.70
N GLU A 166 -18.93 -35.62 10.95
CA GLU A 166 -17.58 -35.33 10.45
C GLU A 166 -16.50 -36.01 11.30
N ASN A 167 -15.35 -36.34 10.69
CA ASN A 167 -14.21 -36.87 11.42
C ASN A 167 -13.81 -35.94 12.59
N ASN A 168 -13.84 -36.45 13.83
CA ASN A 168 -13.58 -35.69 15.06
C ASN A 168 -14.44 -34.42 15.25
N PHE A 169 -15.62 -34.34 14.62
CA PHE A 169 -16.56 -33.21 14.77
C PHE A 169 -16.07 -31.85 14.28
N GLY A 170 -15.04 -31.78 13.43
CA GLY A 170 -14.80 -30.64 12.53
C GLY A 170 -14.48 -29.25 13.11
N GLY A 171 -14.57 -29.03 14.43
CA GLY A 171 -14.25 -27.72 15.03
C GLY A 171 -14.97 -27.40 16.35
N LYS A 172 -15.75 -26.31 16.34
CA LYS A 172 -16.33 -25.67 17.55
C LYS A 172 -17.62 -26.33 18.06
N GLU A 173 -18.22 -27.21 17.28
CA GLU A 173 -19.49 -27.85 17.62
C GLU A 173 -19.44 -29.34 17.26
N ARG A 174 -20.24 -30.15 17.95
CA ARG A 174 -20.38 -31.59 17.70
C ARG A 174 -21.69 -31.83 16.97
N ARG A 175 -21.66 -31.65 15.66
CA ARG A 175 -22.84 -31.80 14.79
C ARG A 175 -22.97 -33.23 14.29
N VAL A 176 -24.17 -33.78 14.43
CA VAL A 176 -24.58 -35.05 13.80
C VAL A 176 -25.85 -34.82 13.00
N HIS A 177 -26.05 -35.58 11.93
CA HIS A 177 -27.29 -35.61 11.17
C HIS A 177 -27.97 -36.95 11.39
N LEU A 178 -29.23 -36.94 11.80
CA LEU A 178 -30.01 -38.15 12.10
C LEU A 178 -31.17 -38.28 11.12
N SER A 179 -31.32 -39.47 10.54
CA SER A 179 -32.52 -39.88 9.84
C SER A 179 -33.12 -41.09 10.56
N GLY A 180 -34.35 -40.98 11.04
CA GLY A 180 -35.01 -42.02 11.83
C GLY A 180 -34.97 -41.72 13.33
N GLU A 181 -34.70 -42.74 14.14
CA GLU A 181 -34.76 -42.64 15.61
C GLU A 181 -33.45 -43.10 16.25
N ALA A 182 -32.98 -42.31 17.21
CA ALA A 182 -31.81 -42.65 18.00
C ALA A 182 -31.93 -42.11 19.43
N PHE A 183 -31.28 -42.80 20.36
CA PHE A 183 -31.07 -42.32 21.72
C PHE A 183 -29.62 -41.90 21.90
N PHE A 184 -29.40 -40.71 22.48
CA PHE A 184 -28.07 -40.15 22.70
C PHE A 184 -27.77 -40.01 24.19
N LYS A 185 -26.66 -40.58 24.62
CA LYS A 185 -26.02 -40.29 25.91
C LYS A 185 -24.77 -39.48 25.63
N VAL A 186 -24.94 -38.16 25.66
CA VAL A 186 -23.93 -37.20 25.24
C VAL A 186 -22.89 -36.98 26.33
N SER A 187 -21.61 -37.11 25.97
CA SER A 187 -20.49 -36.77 26.85
C SER A 187 -20.42 -35.26 27.11
N LYS A 188 -20.20 -34.90 28.38
CA LYS A 188 -20.23 -33.50 28.84
C LYS A 188 -19.02 -32.74 28.30
N ASP A 189 -19.28 -31.77 27.43
CA ASP A 189 -18.30 -30.79 26.96
C ASP A 189 -19.04 -29.46 26.80
N ALA A 190 -18.73 -28.52 27.70
CA ALA A 190 -19.37 -27.20 27.73
C ALA A 190 -18.82 -26.25 26.67
N THR A 191 -17.65 -26.55 26.11
CA THR A 191 -16.98 -25.71 25.12
C THR A 191 -17.47 -25.98 23.71
N ARG A 192 -17.95 -27.20 23.45
CA ARG A 192 -18.47 -27.63 22.14
C ARG A 192 -19.89 -28.20 22.28
N PRO A 193 -20.93 -27.46 21.89
CA PRO A 193 -22.31 -27.94 21.97
C PRO A 193 -22.52 -29.17 21.07
N PHE A 194 -23.37 -30.09 21.51
CA PHE A 194 -23.78 -31.25 20.71
C PHE A 194 -25.10 -30.95 20.01
N ILE A 195 -25.13 -31.03 18.69
CA ILE A 195 -26.25 -30.61 17.84
C ILE A 195 -26.68 -31.78 16.98
N VAL A 196 -27.97 -32.12 17.03
CA VAL A 196 -28.60 -33.11 16.16
C VAL A 196 -29.46 -32.36 15.15
N SER A 197 -29.29 -32.68 13.87
CA SER A 197 -30.06 -32.10 12.75
C SER A 197 -30.75 -33.18 11.94
#